data_AF-A0A3A1XMV9-F1
#
_entry.id   AF-A0A3A1XMV9-F1
#
_cell.length_a   1.000
_cell.length_b   1.000
_cell.length_c   1.000
_cell.angle_alpha   90.00
_cell.angle_beta   90.00
_cell.angle_gamma   90.00
#
_symmetry.space_group_name_H-M   'P 1'
#
loop_
_entity.id
_entity.type
_entity.pdbx_description
1 polymer ?
#
loop_
_entity_poly.entity_id
_entity_poly.type
_entity_poly.pdbx_seq_one_letter_code
_entity_poly.pdbx_strand_id
1 'polypeptide(L)'
;GRLGAPVADEENLGAGWWRQHCQHGDVFTQGRDKKYVIQYELRDSYYKHGSYSRLGSPISDEENMGGGWWRQHCKHGDVWTHGRDIKYVIQFELRDSYQGHRGAAWLGAPVADEEN
;
A
#
# COMPACT_ATOMS: atom_id res chain seq x y z
N GLY A 1 1.73 11.01 17.79
CA GLY A 1 1.80 9.60 17.39
C GLY A 1 2.35 9.48 15.97
N ARG A 2 2.65 8.27 15.50
CA ARG A 2 3.33 8.01 14.21
C ARG A 2 2.64 8.62 12.98
N LEU A 3 1.30 8.76 13.00
CA LEU A 3 0.51 9.33 11.90
C LEU A 3 0.36 10.85 11.91
N GLY A 4 0.72 11.53 13.00
CA GLY A 4 0.45 12.96 13.19
C GLY A 4 -1.05 13.29 13.34
N ALA A 5 -1.40 14.56 13.15
CA ALA A 5 -2.79 15.03 13.24
C ALA A 5 -3.58 14.77 11.95
N PRO A 6 -4.93 14.67 12.01
CA PRO A 6 -5.80 14.75 10.84
C PRO A 6 -5.57 16.06 10.08
N VAL A 7 -5.55 16.01 8.74
CA VAL A 7 -5.29 17.19 7.88
C VAL A 7 -6.43 17.51 6.90
N ALA A 8 -7.45 16.65 6.84
CA ALA A 8 -8.63 16.83 6.02
C ALA A 8 -9.83 16.16 6.72
N ASP A 9 -11.04 16.39 6.22
CA ASP A 9 -12.22 15.63 6.65
C ASP A 9 -12.15 14.17 6.17
N GLU A 10 -12.94 13.30 6.81
CA GLU A 10 -13.08 11.91 6.36
C GLU A 10 -13.71 11.85 4.96
N GLU A 11 -13.10 11.03 4.10
CA GLU A 11 -13.52 10.83 2.72
C GLU A 11 -14.21 9.47 2.57
N ASN A 12 -15.41 9.49 1.97
CA ASN A 12 -16.11 8.27 1.58
C ASN A 12 -15.57 7.77 0.23
N LEU A 13 -14.94 6.60 0.26
CA LEU A 13 -14.31 5.97 -0.90
C LEU A 13 -15.25 4.98 -1.62
N GLY A 14 -16.49 4.86 -1.17
CA GLY A 14 -17.48 3.89 -1.66
C GLY A 14 -17.26 2.47 -1.13
N ALA A 15 -18.24 1.60 -1.36
CA ALA A 15 -18.25 0.20 -0.87
C ALA A 15 -18.01 0.06 0.65
N GLY A 16 -18.43 1.06 1.43
CA GLY A 16 -18.29 1.11 2.88
C GLY A 16 -16.89 1.47 3.38
N TRP A 17 -15.95 1.82 2.49
CA TRP A 17 -14.63 2.31 2.86
C TRP A 17 -14.64 3.81 3.12
N TRP A 18 -13.89 4.19 4.15
CA TRP A 18 -13.61 5.56 4.50
C TRP A 18 -12.11 5.76 4.65
N ARG A 19 -11.63 6.96 4.33
CA ARG A 19 -10.25 7.37 4.51
C ARG A 19 -10.16 8.65 5.32
N GLN A 20 -9.24 8.66 6.28
CA GLN A 20 -8.81 9.86 6.98
C GLN A 20 -7.39 10.18 6.59
N HIS A 21 -7.16 11.38 6.06
CA HIS A 21 -5.82 11.89 5.83
C HIS A 21 -5.19 12.40 7.12
N CYS A 22 -3.98 11.94 7.41
CA CYS A 22 -3.14 12.45 8.49
C CYS A 22 -1.82 12.99 7.93
N GLN A 23 -1.07 13.74 8.76
CA GLN A 23 0.19 14.36 8.35
C GLN A 23 1.22 13.36 7.79
N HIS A 24 1.27 12.15 8.35
CA HIS A 24 2.30 11.17 8.04
C HIS A 24 1.77 9.86 7.46
N GLY A 25 0.46 9.77 7.25
CA GLY A 25 -0.18 8.56 6.76
C GLY A 25 -1.67 8.77 6.51
N ASP A 26 -2.30 7.76 5.97
CA ASP A 26 -3.74 7.70 5.79
C ASP A 26 -4.29 6.49 6.53
N VAL A 27 -5.40 6.67 7.22
CA VAL A 27 -6.13 5.61 7.88
C VAL A 27 -7.29 5.20 6.98
N PHE A 28 -7.44 3.90 6.75
CA PHE A 28 -8.53 3.31 5.99
C PHE A 28 -9.37 2.46 6.92
N THR A 29 -10.69 2.60 6.84
CA THR A 29 -11.63 1.79 7.63
C THR A 29 -12.78 1.28 6.79
N GLN A 30 -13.23 0.05 7.08
CA GLN A 30 -14.46 -0.52 6.53
C GLN A 30 -15.25 -1.20 7.63
N GLY A 31 -16.41 -0.64 7.97
CA GLY A 31 -17.19 -1.09 9.12
C GLY A 31 -16.43 -0.90 10.44
N ARG A 32 -16.66 -1.79 11.41
CA ARG A 32 -16.07 -1.68 12.76
C ARG A 32 -14.71 -2.35 12.88
N ASP A 33 -14.47 -3.39 12.09
CA ASP A 33 -13.39 -4.36 12.35
C ASP A 33 -12.17 -4.15 11.46
N LYS A 34 -12.34 -3.64 10.24
CA LYS A 34 -11.22 -3.44 9.31
C LYS A 34 -10.67 -2.04 9.44
N LYS A 35 -9.42 -1.94 9.89
CA LYS A 35 -8.67 -0.70 9.98
C LYS A 35 -7.25 -0.97 9.56
N TYR A 36 -6.76 -0.20 8.60
CA TYR A 36 -5.39 -0.31 8.08
C TYR A 36 -4.82 1.08 7.86
N VAL A 37 -3.50 1.14 7.75
CA VAL A 37 -2.77 2.41 7.65
C VAL A 37 -1.75 2.28 6.53
N ILE A 38 -1.64 3.31 5.70
CA ILE A 38 -0.54 3.46 4.74
C ILE A 38 0.18 4.76 5.07
N GLN A 39 1.49 4.73 5.26
CA GLN A 39 2.23 5.87 5.80
C GLN A 39 3.62 6.05 5.20
N TYR A 40 4.16 7.26 5.39
CA TYR A 40 5.47 7.68 4.88
C TYR A 40 5.69 7.28 3.42
N GLU A 41 6.79 6.58 3.14
CA GLU A 41 7.21 6.18 1.81
C GLU A 41 6.21 5.27 1.10
N LEU A 42 5.54 4.36 1.82
CA LEU A 42 4.51 3.49 1.24
C LEU A 42 3.28 4.30 0.81
N ARG A 43 2.94 5.36 1.55
CA ARG A 43 1.88 6.30 1.16
C ARG A 43 2.26 7.00 -0.13
N ASP A 44 3.50 7.48 -0.23
CA ASP A 44 3.98 8.14 -1.45
C ASP A 44 3.95 7.19 -2.65
N SER A 45 4.37 5.93 -2.47
CA SER A 45 4.23 4.88 -3.49
C SER A 45 2.79 4.69 -3.91
N TYR A 46 1.89 4.55 -2.94
CA TYR A 46 0.46 4.35 -3.18
C TYR A 46 -0.14 5.47 -4.04
N TYR A 47 0.13 6.74 -3.73
CA TYR A 47 -0.36 7.86 -4.56
C TYR A 47 0.31 7.93 -5.92
N LYS A 48 1.62 7.67 -6.01
CA LYS A 48 2.35 7.62 -7.29
C LYS A 48 1.73 6.61 -8.26
N HIS A 49 1.26 5.47 -7.75
CA HIS A 49 0.69 4.39 -8.53
C HIS A 49 -0.85 4.42 -8.61
N GLY A 50 -1.46 5.61 -8.45
CA GLY A 50 -2.89 5.82 -8.72
C GLY A 50 -3.81 5.65 -7.52
N SER A 51 -3.28 5.38 -6.32
CA SER A 51 -4.02 5.37 -5.05
C SER A 51 -5.24 4.44 -5.06
N TYR A 52 -6.32 4.83 -4.37
CA TYR A 52 -7.51 4.01 -4.18
C TYR A 52 -8.22 3.66 -5.48
N SER A 53 -8.24 4.56 -6.47
CA SER A 53 -8.92 4.31 -7.74
C SER A 53 -8.30 3.18 -8.55
N ARG A 54 -6.98 2.96 -8.43
CA ARG A 54 -6.26 1.87 -9.13
C ARG A 54 -5.98 0.66 -8.23
N LEU A 55 -5.51 0.89 -7.01
CA LEU A 55 -5.00 -0.15 -6.12
C LEU A 55 -6.03 -0.62 -5.08
N GLY A 56 -7.08 0.16 -4.86
CA GLY A 56 -8.10 -0.09 -3.85
C GLY A 56 -7.60 0.12 -2.42
N SER A 57 -8.35 -0.37 -1.44
CA SER A 57 -8.00 -0.27 -0.03
C SER A 57 -6.78 -1.14 0.33
N PRO A 58 -6.00 -0.78 1.35
CA PRO A 58 -5.14 -1.73 2.04
C PRO A 58 -5.96 -2.91 2.60
N ILE A 59 -5.34 -4.08 2.66
CA ILE A 59 -5.96 -5.32 3.16
C ILE A 59 -5.14 -6.01 4.26
N SER A 60 -3.98 -5.45 4.62
CA SER A 60 -3.10 -5.88 5.70
C SER A 60 -2.39 -4.67 6.31
N ASP A 61 -1.65 -4.88 7.39
CA ASP A 61 -0.69 -3.89 7.87
C ASP A 61 0.55 -3.82 6.96
N GLU A 62 1.33 -2.75 7.11
CA GLU A 62 2.62 -2.59 6.45
C GLU A 62 3.63 -3.63 6.94
N GLU A 63 4.39 -4.19 6.00
CA GLU A 63 5.37 -5.24 6.27
C GLU A 63 6.79 -4.72 6.03
N ASN A 64 7.66 -4.93 7.02
CA ASN A 64 9.09 -4.76 6.85
C ASN A 64 9.67 -6.03 6.24
N MET A 65 10.15 -5.93 5.00
CA MET A 65 10.66 -7.06 4.22
C MET A 65 12.16 -7.30 4.44
N GLY A 66 12.80 -6.50 5.29
CA GLY A 66 14.25 -6.51 5.51
C GLY A 66 15.01 -5.77 4.42
N GLY A 67 16.29 -5.44 4.70
CA GLY A 67 17.16 -4.79 3.73
C GLY A 67 16.67 -3.43 3.23
N GLY A 68 15.90 -2.69 4.03
CA GLY A 68 15.35 -1.37 3.65
C GLY A 68 14.04 -1.43 2.87
N TRP A 69 13.55 -2.63 2.52
CA TRP A 69 12.30 -2.81 1.79
C TRP A 69 11.09 -2.83 2.71
N TRP A 70 10.05 -2.13 2.27
CA TRP A 70 8.73 -2.12 2.88
C TRP A 70 7.67 -2.47 1.85
N ARG A 71 6.61 -3.15 2.30
CA ARG A 71 5.48 -3.56 1.46
C ARG A 71 4.16 -3.23 2.13
N GLN A 72 3.17 -2.87 1.31
CA GLN A 72 1.78 -2.81 1.71
C GLN A 72 0.93 -3.58 0.71
N HIS A 73 0.13 -4.53 1.21
CA HIS A 73 -0.88 -5.19 0.40
C HIS A 73 -2.11 -4.31 0.22
N CYS A 74 -2.50 -4.09 -1.02
CA CYS A 74 -3.77 -3.48 -1.40
C CYS A 74 -4.65 -4.49 -2.13
N LYS A 75 -5.92 -4.14 -2.29
CA LYS A 75 -6.93 -5.01 -2.90
C LYS A 75 -6.57 -5.45 -4.33
N HIS A 76 -6.00 -4.54 -5.12
CA HIS A 76 -5.70 -4.78 -6.54
C HIS A 76 -4.20 -4.85 -6.86
N GLY A 77 -3.33 -4.72 -5.85
CA GLY A 77 -1.89 -4.82 -6.03
C GLY A 77 -1.12 -4.64 -4.73
N ASP A 78 0.18 -4.82 -4.80
CA ASP A 78 1.12 -4.62 -3.69
C ASP A 78 2.00 -3.43 -4.01
N VAL A 79 2.09 -2.46 -3.10
CA VAL A 79 3.02 -1.33 -3.23
C VAL A 79 4.28 -1.60 -2.41
N TRP A 80 5.42 -1.21 -2.99
CA TRP A 80 6.73 -1.49 -2.44
C TRP A 80 7.56 -0.23 -2.40
N THR A 81 8.38 -0.10 -1.36
CA THR A 81 9.37 0.97 -1.29
C THR A 81 10.71 0.49 -0.75
N HIS A 82 11.77 1.14 -1.21
CA HIS A 82 13.09 1.05 -0.61
C HIS A 82 13.64 2.44 -0.40
N GLY A 83 13.59 2.90 0.86
CA GLY A 83 13.88 4.28 1.20
C GLY A 83 12.96 5.27 0.46
N ARG A 84 13.49 6.46 0.18
CA ARG A 84 12.73 7.57 -0.42
C ARG A 84 12.56 7.44 -1.92
N ASP A 85 13.54 6.85 -2.58
CA ASP A 85 13.70 7.02 -4.02
C ASP A 85 13.01 5.92 -4.83
N ILE A 86 12.93 4.71 -4.27
CA ILE A 86 12.44 3.54 -4.99
C ILE A 86 11.00 3.24 -4.56
N LYS A 87 10.09 3.23 -5.55
CA LYS A 87 8.64 3.03 -5.42
C LYS A 87 8.18 2.13 -6.56
N TYR A 88 7.56 1.00 -6.25
CA TYR A 88 7.06 0.04 -7.25
C TYR A 88 5.67 -0.49 -6.89
N VAL A 89 5.03 -1.10 -7.88
CA VAL A 89 3.78 -1.84 -7.72
C VAL A 89 3.80 -3.17 -8.46
N ILE A 90 3.18 -4.20 -7.90
CA ILE A 90 2.87 -5.47 -8.58
C ILE A 90 1.35 -5.69 -8.51
N GLN A 91 0.66 -5.86 -9.63
CA GLN A 91 -0.81 -6.00 -9.66
C GLN A 91 -1.28 -7.33 -10.25
N PHE A 92 -2.56 -7.64 -10.02
CA PHE A 92 -3.34 -8.70 -10.70
C PHE A 92 -2.58 -10.03 -10.92
N GLU A 93 -2.55 -10.53 -12.15
CA GLU A 93 -1.98 -11.84 -12.48
C GLU A 93 -0.47 -11.91 -12.22
N LEU A 94 0.25 -10.80 -12.38
CA LEU A 94 1.67 -10.73 -12.03
C LEU A 94 1.88 -10.89 -10.53
N ARG A 95 1.00 -10.30 -9.71
CA ARG A 95 1.00 -10.50 -8.26
C ARG A 95 0.72 -11.96 -7.93
N ASP A 96 -0.31 -12.55 -8.51
CA ASP A 96 -0.68 -13.94 -8.22
C ASP A 96 0.45 -14.91 -8.59
N SER A 97 1.10 -14.69 -9.74
CA SER A 97 2.29 -15.44 -10.15
C SER A 97 3.45 -15.25 -9.16
N TYR A 98 3.79 -14.00 -8.82
CA TYR A 98 4.85 -13.68 -7.87
C TYR A 98 4.62 -14.37 -6.51
N GLN A 99 3.41 -14.30 -5.97
CA GLN A 99 3.06 -14.96 -4.71
C GLN A 99 3.09 -16.49 -4.84
N GLY A 100 2.64 -17.04 -5.97
CA GLY A 100 2.73 -18.47 -6.30
C GLY A 100 4.17 -19.01 -6.32
N HIS A 101 5.13 -18.16 -6.69
CA HIS A 101 6.57 -18.45 -6.65
C HIS A 101 7.24 -18.11 -5.30
N ARG A 102 6.50 -18.20 -4.19
CA ARG A 102 6.94 -17.88 -2.81
C ARG A 102 7.28 -16.40 -2.57
N GLY A 103 6.91 -15.52 -3.49
CA GLY A 103 7.06 -14.07 -3.36
C GLY A 103 8.48 -13.64 -2.99
N ALA A 104 8.58 -12.66 -2.10
CA ALA A 104 9.86 -12.06 -1.71
C ALA A 104 10.84 -13.05 -1.08
N ALA A 105 10.35 -14.13 -0.47
CA ALA A 105 11.20 -15.13 0.15
C ALA A 105 12.06 -15.90 -0.87
N TRP A 106 11.68 -15.87 -2.15
CA TRP A 106 12.38 -16.56 -3.23
C TRP A 106 12.80 -15.61 -4.36
N LEU A 107 11.92 -14.71 -4.79
CA LEU A 107 12.16 -13.78 -5.90
C LEU A 107 12.71 -12.41 -5.45
N GLY A 108 12.67 -12.10 -4.16
CA GLY A 108 13.04 -10.78 -3.64
C GLY A 108 12.02 -9.68 -3.98
N ALA A 109 12.32 -8.44 -3.60
CA ALA A 109 11.48 -7.29 -3.91
C ALA A 109 11.50 -6.96 -5.43
N PRO A 110 10.44 -6.32 -5.97
CA PRO A 110 10.44 -5.86 -7.36
C PRO A 110 11.58 -4.86 -7.63
N VAL A 111 12.13 -4.92 -8.84
CA VAL A 111 13.26 -4.06 -9.29
C VAL A 111 12.89 -3.15 -10.47
N ALA A 112 11.66 -3.26 -10.97
CA ALA A 112 11.10 -2.45 -12.05
C ALA A 112 9.58 -2.38 -11.91
N ASP A 113 8.96 -1.36 -12.51
CA ASP A 113 7.51 -1.28 -12.65
C ASP A 113 7.00 -2.38 -13.61
N GLU A 114 5.75 -2.78 -13.42
CA GLU A 114 5.02 -3.62 -14.36
C GLU A 114 4.84 -2.88 -15.70
N GLU A 115 5.47 -3.38 -16.77
CA GLU A 115 5.30 -2.89 -18.13
C GLU A 115 4.14 -3.65 -18.82
N ASN A 116 3.27 -2.92 -19.51
CA ASN A 116 2.09 -3.46 -20.20
C ASN A 116 2.30 -3.53 -21.71
#